data_AF-A0A6L7ZWX4-F1
#
_entry.id   AF-A0A6L7ZWX4-F1
#
_cell.length_a   1.000
_cell.length_b   1.000
_cell.length_c   1.000
_cell.angle_alpha   90.00
_cell.angle_beta   90.00
_cell.angle_gamma   90.00
#
_symmetry.space_group_name_H-M   'P 1'
#
loop_
_entity.id
_entity.type
_entity.pdbx_description
1 polymer ?
#
loop_
_entity_poly.entity_id
_entity_poly.type
_entity_poly.pdbx_seq_one_letter_code
_entity_poly.pdbx_strand_id
1 'polypeptide(L)'
;MPDGTPATAKDKPGIVTCDACPVLCRIREGRTGACDRYGNIDGALTRMDPFVVTQRAGADGDLVPFQGQDWDGSLIPNAETFVTG
;
A
#
# COMPACT_ATOMS: atom_id res chain seq x y z
N MET A 1 -4.24 14.31 -17.82
CA MET A 1 -4.85 13.35 -16.87
C MET A 1 -5.71 14.20 -15.96
N PRO A 2 -7.05 14.13 -16.05
CA PRO A 2 -7.91 15.11 -15.39
C PRO A 2 -7.75 15.01 -13.88
N ASP A 3 -7.65 16.18 -13.26
CA ASP A 3 -7.36 16.40 -11.85
C ASP A 3 -8.34 15.64 -10.96
N GLY A 4 -7.81 14.70 -10.17
CA GLY A 4 -8.54 13.87 -9.21
C GLY A 4 -9.02 14.70 -8.02
N THR A 5 -9.99 15.59 -8.27
CA THR A 5 -10.68 16.33 -7.22
C THR A 5 -11.65 15.36 -6.53
N PRO A 6 -11.43 14.98 -5.26
CA PRO A 6 -12.32 14.03 -4.60
C PRO A 6 -13.64 14.73 -4.28
N ALA A 7 -14.72 13.95 -4.38
CA ALA A 7 -16.08 14.40 -4.15
C ALA A 7 -16.30 14.74 -2.67
N THR A 8 -16.81 15.94 -2.40
CA THR A 8 -17.18 16.42 -1.06
C THR A 8 -18.44 15.69 -0.58
N ALA A 9 -18.27 14.53 0.07
CA ALA A 9 -19.32 13.93 0.88
C ALA A 9 -19.49 14.77 2.16
N LYS A 10 -20.74 15.02 2.58
CA LYS A 10 -21.07 15.71 3.84
C LYS A 10 -20.62 14.87 5.03
N ASP A 11 -19.33 14.93 5.35
CA ASP A 11 -18.74 14.18 6.44
C ASP A 11 -18.98 14.87 7.78
N LYS A 12 -19.32 14.07 8.80
CA LYS A 12 -19.25 14.54 10.19
C LYS A 12 -17.83 15.08 10.43
N PRO A 13 -17.66 16.20 11.15
CA PRO A 13 -16.34 16.75 11.42
C PRO A 13 -15.42 15.66 12.00
N GLY A 14 -14.24 15.48 11.39
CA GLY A 14 -13.25 14.47 11.78
C GLY A 14 -13.44 13.07 11.18
N ILE A 15 -14.27 12.91 10.13
CA ILE A 15 -14.37 11.67 9.35
C ILE A 15 -13.95 11.94 7.91
N VAL A 16 -13.10 11.08 7.36
CA VAL A 16 -12.69 11.08 5.96
C VAL A 16 -13.25 9.86 5.25
N THR A 17 -13.78 10.05 4.05
CA THR A 17 -14.15 8.94 3.16
C THR A 17 -12.96 8.56 2.28
N CYS A 18 -12.50 7.31 2.36
CA CYS A 18 -11.39 6.79 1.57
C CYS A 18 -11.88 6.28 0.21
N ASP A 19 -11.42 6.88 -0.87
CA ASP A 19 -11.70 6.51 -2.26
C ASP A 19 -10.56 5.72 -2.93
N ALA A 20 -9.47 5.48 -2.20
CA ALA A 20 -8.29 4.78 -2.70
C ALA A 20 -8.44 3.25 -2.80
N CYS A 21 -9.56 2.69 -2.33
CA CYS A 21 -9.82 1.25 -2.25
C CYS A 21 -11.31 0.96 -2.52
N PRO A 22 -11.66 -0.24 -3.01
CA PRO A 22 -13.06 -0.59 -3.31
C PRO A 22 -13.98 -0.69 -2.07
N VAL A 23 -13.42 -0.71 -0.86
CA VAL A 23 -14.19 -0.81 0.40
C VAL A 23 -14.87 0.51 0.78
N LEU A 24 -14.36 1.65 0.28
CA LEU A 24 -14.92 2.99 0.55
C LEU A 24 -15.08 3.31 2.04
N CYS A 25 -14.03 3.07 2.83
CA CYS A 25 -14.06 3.23 4.28
C CYS A 25 -14.39 4.66 4.71
N ARG A 26 -15.19 4.81 5.78
CA ARG A 26 -15.32 6.06 6.54
C ARG A 26 -14.40 6.01 7.76
N ILE A 27 -13.32 6.79 7.73
CA ILE A 27 -12.20 6.71 8.67
C ILE A 27 -12.26 7.89 9.64
N ARG A 28 -12.35 7.61 10.95
CA ARG A 28 -12.26 8.64 11.98
C ARG A 28 -10.83 9.12 12.15
N GLU A 29 -10.65 10.34 12.64
CA GLU A 29 -9.36 10.91 13.03
C GLU A 29 -8.51 9.94 13.85
N GLY A 30 -7.22 9.82 13.49
CA GLY A 30 -6.25 8.94 14.16
C GLY A 30 -6.49 7.44 13.95
N ARG A 31 -7.34 7.03 12.99
CA ARG A 31 -7.63 5.63 12.67
C ARG A 31 -7.20 5.27 11.26
N THR A 32 -6.95 3.98 11.04
CA THR A 32 -6.77 3.37 9.72
C THR A 32 -8.10 2.85 9.17
N GLY A 33 -8.19 2.75 7.84
CA GLY A 33 -9.25 2.02 7.15
C GLY A 33 -9.02 0.51 7.18
N ALA A 34 -9.97 -0.26 6.66
CA ALA A 34 -9.95 -1.73 6.74
C ALA A 34 -8.76 -2.40 6.05
N CYS A 35 -8.09 -1.71 5.12
CA CYS A 35 -6.90 -2.22 4.44
C CYS A 35 -5.59 -1.91 5.18
N ASP A 36 -5.63 -1.13 6.26
CA ASP A 36 -4.50 -0.55 7.00
C ASP A 36 -3.52 0.31 6.17
N ARG A 37 -3.70 0.39 4.84
CA ARG A 37 -2.87 1.19 3.92
C ARG A 37 -3.16 2.68 3.94
N TYR A 38 -4.35 3.08 4.40
CA TYR A 38 -4.77 4.48 4.46
C TYR A 38 -5.42 4.77 5.80
N GLY A 39 -5.18 5.95 6.33
CA GLY A 39 -5.77 6.47 7.57
C GLY A 39 -6.20 7.91 7.44
N ASN A 40 -6.87 8.42 8.47
CA ASN A 40 -7.19 9.83 8.61
C ASN A 40 -6.18 10.48 9.57
N ILE A 41 -5.35 11.39 9.04
CA ILE A 41 -4.39 12.19 9.80
C ILE A 41 -4.71 13.66 9.55
N ASP A 42 -5.05 14.39 10.60
CA ASP A 42 -5.45 15.80 10.59
C ASP A 42 -6.57 16.11 9.59
N GLY A 43 -7.54 15.20 9.49
CA GLY A 43 -8.67 15.32 8.54
C GLY A 43 -8.32 15.01 7.09
N ALA A 44 -7.13 14.48 6.81
CA ALA A 44 -6.68 14.13 5.47
C ALA A 44 -6.50 12.61 5.29
N LEU A 45 -6.94 12.11 4.13
CA LEU A 45 -6.65 10.75 3.71
C LEU A 45 -5.15 10.60 3.47
N THR A 46 -4.48 9.88 4.36
CA THR A 46 -3.02 9.72 4.33
C THR A 46 -2.66 8.26 4.15
N ARG A 47 -1.70 7.98 3.25
CA ARG A 47 -1.16 6.64 3.08
C ARG A 47 -0.27 6.31 4.26
N MET A 48 -0.55 5.19 4.92
CA MET A 48 0.25 4.71 6.04
C MET A 48 1.58 4.15 5.54
N ASP A 49 2.61 4.27 6.38
CA ASP A 49 3.95 3.76 6.08
C ASP A 49 3.88 2.25 5.78
N PRO A 50 4.48 1.75 4.68
CA PRO A 50 4.47 0.34 4.38
C PRO A 50 5.13 -0.48 5.51
N PHE A 51 4.59 -1.66 5.75
CA PHE A 51 5.19 -2.60 6.69
C PHE A 51 6.55 -3.08 6.13
N VAL A 52 7.64 -2.64 6.75
CA VAL A 52 9.00 -3.05 6.38
C VAL A 52 9.36 -4.33 7.12
N VAL A 53 9.32 -5.48 6.42
CA VAL A 53 9.48 -6.81 7.03
C VAL A 53 10.94 -7.09 7.44
N THR A 54 11.91 -6.66 6.64
CA THR A 54 13.34 -7.02 6.80
C THR A 54 14.10 -6.13 7.78
N GLN A 55 13.48 -5.07 8.30
CA GLN A 55 14.14 -4.08 9.15
C GLN A 55 14.73 -4.67 10.43
N ARG A 56 14.10 -5.73 10.97
CA ARG A 56 14.60 -6.45 12.15
C ARG A 56 15.75 -7.42 11.84
N ALA A 57 15.81 -7.96 10.63
CA ALA A 57 16.85 -8.93 10.27
C ALA A 57 18.25 -8.28 10.24
N GLY A 58 18.35 -6.98 9.94
CA GLY A 58 19.62 -6.26 9.97
C GLY A 58 20.28 -6.15 11.35
N ALA A 59 19.59 -6.49 12.45
CA ALA A 59 20.16 -6.52 13.80
C ALA A 59 20.75 -7.90 14.14
N ASP A 60 19.97 -8.99 13.99
CA ASP A 60 20.36 -10.34 14.47
C ASP A 60 19.73 -11.50 13.66
N GLY A 61 19.20 -11.25 12.45
CA GLY A 61 18.44 -12.24 11.69
C GLY A 61 19.04 -12.61 10.34
N ASP A 62 19.00 -13.89 9.99
CA ASP A 62 19.43 -14.35 8.66
C ASP A 62 18.40 -14.01 7.59
N LEU A 63 18.85 -13.36 6.51
CA LEU A 63 18.05 -13.13 5.32
C LEU A 63 18.33 -14.21 4.28
N VAL A 64 17.28 -14.76 3.69
CA VAL A 64 17.40 -15.59 2.49
C VAL A 64 17.22 -14.72 1.24
N PRO A 65 18.05 -14.90 0.20
CA PRO A 65 17.92 -14.12 -1.02
C PRO A 65 16.58 -14.44 -1.69
N PHE A 66 15.80 -13.39 -2.00
CA PHE A 66 14.56 -13.52 -2.77
C PHE A 66 14.85 -13.99 -4.21
N GLN A 67 15.95 -13.50 -4.79
CA GLN A 67 16.43 -13.88 -6.11
C GLN A 67 17.90 -14.31 -6.00
N GLY A 68 18.24 -15.45 -6.58
CA GLY A 68 19.61 -16.00 -6.57
C GLY A 68 20.53 -15.41 -7.65
N GLN A 69 20.03 -14.45 -8.42
CA GLN A 69 20.74 -13.77 -9.49
C GLN A 69 20.40 -12.28 -9.47
N ASP A 70 21.30 -11.45 -9.99
CA ASP A 70 21.03 -10.03 -10.18
C ASP A 70 19.94 -9.83 -11.23
N TRP A 71 19.06 -8.87 -10.97
CA TRP A 71 18.05 -8.47 -11.95
C TRP A 71 18.68 -7.57 -13.02
N ASP A 72 18.57 -7.98 -14.27
CA ASP A 72 19.12 -7.28 -15.44
C ASP A 72 18.26 -6.09 -15.92
N GLY A 73 17.16 -5.78 -15.24
CA GLY A 73 16.23 -4.72 -15.61
C GLY A 73 15.15 -5.14 -16.62
N SER A 74 15.15 -6.39 -17.11
CA SER A 74 14.11 -6.90 -17.98
C SER A 74 12.81 -7.15 -17.20
N LEU A 75 11.68 -6.66 -17.73
CA LEU A 75 10.36 -6.91 -17.15
C LEU A 75 9.91 -8.37 -17.30
N ILE A 76 10.37 -9.05 -18.35
CA ILE A 76 10.03 -10.43 -18.65
C ILE A 76 11.29 -11.28 -18.53
N PRO A 77 11.29 -12.34 -17.71
CA PRO A 77 12.41 -13.26 -17.65
C PRO A 77 12.63 -13.89 -19.03
N ASN A 78 13.87 -13.96 -19.50
CA ASN A 78 14.24 -14.73 -20.70
C ASN A 78 14.24 -16.25 -20.43
N ALA A 79 13.52 -16.71 -19.40
CA ALA A 79 13.34 -18.11 -19.08
C ALA A 79 12.27 -18.72 -20.00
N GLU A 80 12.37 -20.01 -20.30
CA GLU A 80 11.31 -20.70 -21.02
C GLU A 80 10.01 -20.64 -20.21
N THR A 81 8.99 -19.96 -20.74
CA THR A 81 7.68 -19.83 -20.10
C THR A 81 7.04 -21.21 -20.01
N PHE A 82 6.99 -21.78 -18.81
CA PHE A 82 6.29 -23.02 -18.54
C PHE A 82 4.87 -22.74 -18.06
N VAL A 83 3.86 -23.12 -18.85
CA VAL A 83 2.44 -23.02 -18.48
C VAL A 83 1.94 -24.40 -18.09
N THR A 84 1.49 -24.56 -16.85
CA THR A 84 0.73 -25.75 -16.43
C THR A 84 -0.75 -25.53 -16.69
N GLY A 85 -1.39 -26.48 -17.39
CA GLY A 85 -2.84 -26.56 -17.55
C GLY A 85 -3.52 -27.31 -16.41
#